data_AF-A0A7C1C664-F1
#
_entry.id   AF-A0A7C1C664-F1
#
_cell.length_a   1.000
_cell.length_b   1.000
_cell.length_c   1.000
_cell.angle_alpha   90.00
_cell.angle_beta   90.00
_cell.angle_gamma   90.00
#
_symmetry.space_group_name_H-M   'P 1'
#
loop_
_entity.id
_entity.type
_entity.pdbx_description
1 polymer ?
#
loop_
_entity_poly.entity_id
_entity_poly.type
_entity_poly.pdbx_seq_one_letter_code
_entity_poly.pdbx_strand_id
1 'polypeptide(L)'
;MAGRKGIFLLALLLVLVIIFSTGMGYIKISTLDVVKIIIARFYNDGHLLRGISNIFPYVIWEVRLPRILTSAIVGSGLSIAGVIFQGILLNPLADPYTLGISAGAAFGASIALILNISFLGMYSVPLFAFMGAVATLVVVMALSSSGGSVSSNNLILAG
;
A
#
# COMPACT_ATOMS: atom_id res chain seq x y z
N MET A 1 -1.08 -3.71 -30.52
CA MET A 1 -2.34 -2.96 -30.30
C MET A 1 -3.21 -3.50 -29.16
N ALA A 2 -3.14 -4.79 -28.79
CA ALA A 2 -3.93 -5.37 -27.70
C ALA A 2 -3.56 -4.85 -26.30
N GLY A 3 -2.28 -4.57 -26.01
CA GLY A 3 -1.82 -4.13 -24.69
C GLY A 3 -2.36 -2.75 -24.24
N ARG A 4 -2.48 -1.79 -25.16
CA ARG A 4 -2.95 -0.43 -24.83
C ARG A 4 -4.41 -0.43 -24.36
N LYS A 5 -5.27 -1.23 -24.99
CA LYS A 5 -6.68 -1.38 -24.59
C LYS A 5 -6.80 -2.04 -23.21
N GLY A 6 -5.94 -3.02 -22.91
CA GLY A 6 -5.91 -3.69 -21.61
C GLY A 6 -5.57 -2.74 -20.46
N ILE A 7 -4.56 -1.88 -20.64
CA ILE A 7 -4.17 -0.89 -19.61
C ILE A 7 -5.30 0.09 -19.32
N PHE A 8 -5.96 0.62 -20.37
CA PHE A 8 -7.12 1.50 -20.18
C PHE A 8 -8.27 0.81 -19.44
N LEU A 9 -8.53 -0.46 -19.75
CA LEU A 9 -9.57 -1.24 -19.09
C LEU A 9 -9.26 -1.48 -17.60
N LEU A 10 -8.02 -1.82 -17.25
CA LEU A 10 -7.58 -1.98 -15.87
C LEU A 10 -7.61 -0.66 -15.08
N ALA A 11 -7.20 0.44 -15.70
CA ALA A 11 -7.28 1.76 -15.09
C ALA A 11 -8.73 2.17 -14.82
N LEU A 12 -9.64 1.94 -15.78
CA LEU A 12 -11.07 2.18 -15.60
C LEU A 12 -11.64 1.32 -14.47
N LEU A 13 -11.29 0.03 -14.44
CA LEU A 13 -11.72 -0.90 -13.40
C LEU A 13 -11.22 -0.46 -12.01
N LEU A 14 -9.98 -0.01 -11.90
CA LEU A 14 -9.43 0.54 -10.65
C LEU A 14 -10.27 1.72 -10.15
N VAL A 15 -10.59 2.67 -11.01
CA VAL A 15 -11.41 3.84 -10.66
C VAL A 15 -12.81 3.41 -10.20
N LEU A 16 -13.45 2.48 -10.92
CA LEU A 16 -14.78 1.97 -10.53
C LEU A 16 -14.74 1.28 -9.16
N VAL A 17 -13.72 0.48 -8.90
CA VAL A 17 -13.53 -0.19 -7.59
C VAL A 17 -13.32 0.83 -6.48
N ILE A 18 -12.55 1.89 -6.70
CA ILE A 18 -12.35 2.97 -5.70
C ILE A 18 -13.68 3.65 -5.36
N ILE A 19 -14.49 4.00 -6.36
CA ILE A 19 -15.79 4.65 -6.16
C ILE A 19 -16.74 3.71 -5.40
N PHE A 20 -16.81 2.44 -5.83
CA PHE A 20 -17.67 1.44 -5.18
C PHE A 20 -17.24 1.17 -3.73
N SER A 21 -15.93 0.97 -3.50
CA SER A 21 -15.35 0.74 -2.18
C SER A 21 -15.60 1.91 -1.22
N THR A 22 -15.61 3.15 -1.73
CA THR A 22 -15.91 4.34 -0.93
C THR A 22 -17.34 4.34 -0.38
N GLY A 23 -18.30 3.74 -1.08
CA GLY A 23 -19.68 3.59 -0.59
C GLY A 23 -19.84 2.53 0.50
N MET A 24 -18.93 1.55 0.55
CA MET A 24 -18.95 0.46 1.52
C MET A 24 -18.41 0.89 2.89
N GLY A 25 -19.02 0.39 3.96
CA GLY A 25 -18.57 0.63 5.34
C GLY A 25 -19.69 0.55 6.36
N TYR A 26 -19.37 0.89 7.61
CA TYR A 26 -20.33 0.92 8.73
C TYR A 26 -21.52 1.85 8.45
N ILE A 27 -21.25 3.04 7.92
CA ILE A 27 -22.26 3.96 7.39
C ILE A 27 -22.48 3.59 5.91
N LYS A 28 -23.62 3.01 5.56
CA LYS A 28 -23.95 2.73 4.16
C LYS A 28 -24.22 4.06 3.45
N ILE A 29 -23.36 4.40 2.48
CA ILE A 29 -23.53 5.59 1.64
C ILE A 29 -23.81 5.08 0.23
N SER A 30 -24.89 5.56 -0.39
CA SER A 30 -25.22 5.19 -1.76
C SER A 30 -24.09 5.59 -2.71
N THR A 31 -23.76 4.74 -3.68
CA THR A 31 -22.71 5.02 -4.67
C THR A 31 -23.00 6.32 -5.44
N LEU A 32 -24.27 6.66 -5.64
CA LEU A 32 -24.67 7.92 -6.26
C LEU A 32 -24.29 9.12 -5.38
N ASP A 33 -24.45 9.01 -4.07
CA ASP A 33 -24.09 10.09 -3.13
C ASP A 33 -22.58 10.21 -3.01
N VAL A 34 -21.83 9.11 -3.10
CA VAL A 34 -20.36 9.14 -3.20
C VAL A 34 -19.91 9.96 -4.40
N VAL A 35 -20.46 9.68 -5.59
CA VAL A 35 -20.12 10.41 -6.81
C VAL A 35 -20.48 11.89 -6.68
N LYS A 36 -21.68 12.21 -6.16
CA LYS A 36 -22.09 13.61 -5.90
C LYS A 36 -21.14 14.32 -4.95
N ILE A 37 -20.75 13.67 -3.85
CA ILE A 37 -19.85 14.24 -2.83
C ILE A 37 -18.45 14.49 -3.41
N ILE A 38 -17.94 13.57 -4.24
CA ILE A 38 -16.65 13.74 -4.91
C ILE A 38 -16.73 14.93 -5.89
N ILE A 39 -17.74 14.97 -6.76
CA ILE A 39 -17.93 16.06 -7.75
C ILE A 39 -18.13 17.40 -7.04
N ALA A 40 -18.97 17.45 -6.00
CA ALA A 40 -19.25 18.67 -5.25
C ALA A 40 -17.99 19.26 -4.62
N ARG A 41 -17.06 18.41 -4.14
CA ARG A 41 -15.78 18.88 -3.59
C ARG A 41 -14.85 19.42 -4.68
N PHE A 42 -14.81 18.79 -5.86
CA PHE A 42 -13.97 19.25 -6.98
C PHE A 42 -14.48 20.55 -7.62
N TYR A 43 -15.80 20.69 -7.80
CA TYR A 43 -16.43 21.87 -8.41
C TYR A 43 -16.83 22.94 -7.38
N ASN A 44 -16.60 22.68 -6.09
CA ASN A 44 -17.04 23.52 -4.96
C ASN A 44 -18.55 23.87 -5.01
N ASP A 45 -19.36 22.96 -5.54
CA ASP A 45 -20.80 23.16 -5.73
C ASP A 45 -21.59 22.58 -4.55
N GLY A 46 -21.94 23.45 -3.61
CA GLY A 46 -22.75 23.11 -2.43
C GLY A 46 -24.21 22.77 -2.74
N HIS A 47 -24.71 23.05 -3.95
CA HIS A 47 -26.09 22.71 -4.32
C HIS A 47 -26.28 21.19 -4.47
N LEU A 48 -25.24 20.48 -4.89
CA LEU A 48 -25.23 19.01 -5.05
C LEU A 48 -25.29 18.25 -3.72
N LEU A 49 -25.00 18.93 -2.60
CA LEU A 49 -25.01 18.37 -1.25
C LEU A 49 -26.35 18.58 -0.52
N ARG A 50 -27.31 19.28 -1.13
CA ARG A 50 -28.62 19.52 -0.52
C ARG A 50 -29.35 18.17 -0.30
N GLY A 51 -29.68 17.88 0.96
CA GLY A 51 -30.33 16.63 1.37
C GLY A 51 -29.36 15.51 1.77
N ILE A 52 -28.05 15.74 1.67
CA ILE A 52 -27.01 14.80 2.12
C ILE A 52 -26.55 15.21 3.53
N SER A 53 -26.42 14.25 4.45
CA SER A 53 -25.89 14.52 5.79
C SER A 53 -24.45 15.03 5.73
N ASN A 54 -24.14 16.09 6.49
CA ASN A 54 -22.80 16.68 6.58
C ASN A 54 -21.73 15.69 7.06
N ILE A 55 -22.12 14.58 7.67
CA ILE A 55 -21.19 13.53 8.11
C ILE A 55 -20.63 12.70 6.94
N PHE A 56 -21.35 12.59 5.82
CA PHE A 56 -20.93 11.76 4.69
C PHE A 56 -19.70 12.33 3.97
N PRO A 57 -19.64 13.64 3.62
CA PRO A 57 -18.43 14.23 3.05
C PRO A 57 -17.21 14.06 3.96
N TYR A 58 -17.36 14.29 5.27
CA TYR A 58 -16.26 14.13 6.22
C TYR A 58 -15.72 12.70 6.25
N VAL A 59 -16.60 11.71 6.39
CA VAL A 59 -16.20 10.29 6.41
C VAL A 59 -15.52 9.87 5.10
N ILE A 60 -16.00 10.35 3.95
CA ILE A 60 -15.42 10.03 2.66
C ILE A 60 -14.00 10.61 2.54
N TRP A 61 -13.82 11.89 2.85
CA TRP A 61 -12.55 12.59 2.61
C TRP A 61 -11.49 12.35 3.68
N GLU A 62 -11.87 12.26 4.95
CA GLU A 62 -10.91 12.15 6.06
C GLU A 62 -10.62 10.70 6.46
N VAL A 63 -11.49 9.74 6.10
CA VAL A 63 -11.37 8.36 6.56
C VAL A 63 -11.26 7.37 5.41
N ARG A 64 -12.23 7.37 4.48
CA ARG A 64 -12.32 6.32 3.45
C ARG A 64 -11.33 6.51 2.32
N LEU A 65 -11.31 7.69 1.70
CA LEU A 65 -10.42 7.97 0.56
C LEU A 65 -8.93 7.82 0.93
N PRO A 66 -8.42 8.37 2.05
CA PRO A 66 -7.02 8.19 2.43
C PRO A 66 -6.65 6.71 2.56
N ARG A 67 -7.53 5.89 3.18
CA ARG A 67 -7.32 4.45 3.34
C ARG A 67 -7.33 3.72 1.99
N ILE A 68 -8.33 3.97 1.14
CA ILE A 68 -8.48 3.29 -0.16
C ILE A 68 -7.30 3.62 -1.07
N LEU A 69 -6.91 4.89 -1.13
CA LEU A 69 -5.76 5.33 -1.93
C LEU A 69 -4.46 4.73 -1.41
N THR A 70 -4.27 4.68 -0.08
CA THR A 70 -3.12 4.00 0.52
C THR A 70 -3.09 2.52 0.14
N SER A 71 -4.23 1.81 0.19
CA SER A 71 -4.32 0.40 -0.23
C SER A 71 -3.98 0.21 -1.72
N ALA A 72 -4.42 1.13 -2.59
CA ALA A 72 -4.08 1.07 -4.02
C ALA A 72 -2.57 1.26 -4.25
N ILE A 73 -1.95 2.23 -3.57
CA ILE A 73 -0.50 2.49 -3.66
C ILE A 73 0.29 1.29 -3.13
N VAL A 74 -0.06 0.77 -1.95
CA VAL A 74 0.60 -0.39 -1.34
C VAL A 74 0.47 -1.62 -2.23
N GLY A 75 -0.73 -1.93 -2.73
CA GLY A 75 -0.95 -3.06 -3.63
C GLY A 75 -0.18 -2.94 -4.96
N SER A 76 -0.05 -1.74 -5.50
CA SER A 76 0.79 -1.48 -6.68
C SER A 76 2.26 -1.71 -6.37
N GLY A 77 2.75 -1.23 -5.23
CA GLY A 77 4.13 -1.43 -4.78
C GLY A 77 4.48 -2.91 -4.57
N LEU A 78 3.60 -3.67 -3.91
CA LEU A 78 3.76 -5.12 -3.73
C LEU A 78 3.74 -5.87 -5.06
N SER A 79 2.90 -5.45 -6.02
CA SER A 79 2.85 -6.05 -7.35
C SER A 79 4.14 -5.81 -8.14
N ILE A 80 4.69 -4.59 -8.07
CA ILE A 80 5.97 -4.23 -8.69
C ILE A 80 7.13 -5.00 -8.04
N ALA A 81 7.16 -5.07 -6.70
CA ALA A 81 8.15 -5.88 -6.00
C ALA A 81 8.07 -7.35 -6.43
N GLY A 82 6.87 -7.94 -6.42
CA GLY A 82 6.63 -9.32 -6.84
C GLY A 82 7.17 -9.63 -8.23
N VAL A 83 6.85 -8.82 -9.24
CA VAL A 83 7.32 -9.06 -10.62
C VAL A 83 8.84 -8.91 -10.75
N ILE A 84 9.44 -7.97 -10.01
CA ILE A 84 10.90 -7.81 -9.99
C ILE A 84 11.57 -9.04 -9.35
N PHE A 85 11.06 -9.50 -8.21
CA PHE A 85 11.57 -10.69 -7.51
C PHE A 85 11.45 -11.97 -8.34
N GLN A 86 10.28 -12.17 -8.98
CA GLN A 86 10.06 -13.29 -9.89
C GLN A 86 11.02 -13.24 -11.09
N GLY A 87 11.34 -12.05 -11.60
CA GLY A 87 12.31 -11.85 -12.68
C GLY A 87 13.76 -12.12 -12.26
N ILE A 88 14.17 -11.66 -11.08
CA ILE A 88 15.53 -11.88 -10.55
C ILE A 88 15.77 -13.36 -10.22
N LEU A 89 14.79 -13.98 -9.55
CA LEU A 89 14.92 -15.36 -9.07
C LEU A 89 14.55 -16.39 -10.14
N LEU A 90 14.05 -15.94 -11.30
CA LEU A 90 13.55 -16.79 -12.38
C LEU A 90 12.56 -17.86 -11.87
N ASN A 91 11.78 -17.51 -10.85
CA ASN A 91 10.86 -18.39 -10.16
C ASN A 91 9.51 -17.69 -9.96
N PRO A 92 8.42 -18.15 -10.61
CA PRO A 92 7.10 -17.53 -10.47
C PRO A 92 6.49 -17.68 -9.07
N LEU A 93 7.04 -18.57 -8.22
CA LEU A 93 6.63 -18.73 -6.82
C LEU A 93 7.41 -17.82 -5.86
N ALA A 94 8.38 -17.04 -6.36
CA ALA A 94 9.12 -16.11 -5.53
C ALA A 94 8.25 -14.93 -5.06
N ASP A 95 8.41 -14.58 -3.79
CA ASP A 95 7.70 -13.49 -3.13
C ASP A 95 8.72 -12.59 -2.40
N PRO A 96 8.64 -11.25 -2.49
CA PRO A 96 9.47 -10.33 -1.70
C PRO A 96 9.49 -10.60 -0.18
N TYR A 97 8.48 -11.27 0.36
CA TYR A 97 8.42 -11.66 1.77
C TYR A 97 9.45 -12.73 2.18
N THR A 98 10.08 -13.44 1.23
CA THR A 98 11.02 -14.54 1.54
C THR A 98 12.39 -14.08 2.02
N LEU A 99 12.75 -12.79 1.88
CA LEU A 99 14.05 -12.25 2.33
C LEU A 99 14.05 -11.76 3.79
N GLY A 100 13.02 -12.07 4.58
CA GLY A 100 12.93 -11.61 5.97
C GLY A 100 12.67 -10.10 6.14
N ILE A 101 12.58 -9.31 5.05
CA ILE A 101 12.37 -7.85 5.08
C ILE A 101 11.10 -7.48 5.88
N SER A 102 10.02 -8.26 5.75
CA SER A 102 8.79 -8.04 6.50
C SER A 102 8.93 -8.38 7.99
N ALA A 103 9.69 -9.43 8.32
CA ALA A 103 10.02 -9.74 9.72
C ALA A 103 10.88 -8.62 10.35
N GLY A 104 11.86 -8.09 9.61
CA GLY A 104 12.64 -6.92 10.00
C GLY A 104 11.79 -5.68 10.24
N ALA A 105 10.82 -5.43 9.36
CA ALA A 105 9.87 -4.34 9.53
C ALA A 105 9.00 -4.51 10.77
N ALA A 106 8.46 -5.71 11.00
CA ALA A 106 7.66 -6.03 12.17
C ALA A 106 8.48 -5.91 13.46
N PHE A 107 9.74 -6.34 13.46
CA PHE A 107 10.65 -6.20 14.59
C PHE A 107 10.94 -4.72 14.91
N GLY A 108 11.27 -3.92 13.89
CA GLY A 108 11.47 -2.47 14.06
C GLY A 108 10.23 -1.77 14.62
N ALA A 109 9.04 -2.07 14.07
CA ALA A 109 7.76 -1.57 14.60
C ALA A 109 7.55 -1.97 16.07
N SER A 110 7.85 -3.23 16.40
CA SER A 110 7.70 -3.77 17.76
C SER A 110 8.62 -3.06 18.76
N ILE A 111 9.87 -2.75 18.36
CA ILE A 111 10.80 -1.95 19.19
C ILE A 111 10.19 -0.59 19.50
N ALA A 112 9.68 0.11 18.48
CA ALA A 112 9.08 1.44 18.68
C ALA A 112 7.87 1.39 19.63
N LEU A 113 7.04 0.36 19.51
CA LEU A 113 5.85 0.18 20.36
C LEU A 113 6.22 -0.18 21.80
N ILE A 114 7.12 -1.15 22.00
CA ILE A 114 7.50 -1.64 23.34
C ILE A 114 8.27 -0.58 24.12
N LEU A 115 9.20 0.11 23.45
CA LEU A 115 10.01 1.18 24.08
C LEU A 115 9.27 2.53 24.12
N ASN A 116 8.02 2.58 23.65
CA ASN A 116 7.18 3.78 23.61
C ASN A 116 7.84 4.97 22.90
N ILE A 117 8.58 4.70 21.83
CA ILE A 117 9.30 5.73 21.09
C ILE A 117 8.29 6.61 20.34
N SER A 118 8.20 7.86 20.78
CA SER A 118 7.20 8.83 20.28
C SER A 118 7.81 10.15 19.80
N PHE A 119 9.13 10.19 19.56
CA PHE A 119 9.85 11.41 19.16
C PHE A 119 9.27 12.10 17.91
N LEU A 120 8.74 11.33 16.95
CA LEU A 120 8.08 11.84 15.73
C LEU A 120 6.56 11.68 15.77
N GLY A 121 5.98 11.47 16.95
CA GLY A 121 4.55 11.20 17.13
C GLY A 121 4.08 10.00 16.31
N MET A 122 3.03 10.19 15.50
CA MET A 122 2.42 9.15 14.66
C MET A 122 3.36 8.53 13.62
N TYR A 123 4.47 9.18 13.28
CA TYR A 123 5.43 8.69 12.29
C TYR A 123 6.54 7.81 12.88
N SER A 124 6.62 7.69 14.21
CA SER A 124 7.67 6.93 14.88
C SER A 124 7.61 5.44 14.51
N VAL A 125 6.41 4.83 14.56
CA VAL A 125 6.24 3.40 14.25
C VAL A 125 6.56 3.08 12.78
N PRO A 126 6.00 3.80 11.77
CA PRO A 126 6.37 3.58 10.37
C PRO A 126 7.87 3.76 10.09
N LEU A 127 8.52 4.75 10.72
CA LEU A 127 9.94 4.99 10.51
C LEU A 127 10.79 3.84 11.04
N PHE A 128 10.53 3.38 12.26
CA PHE A 128 11.25 2.25 12.83
C PHE A 128 10.99 0.94 12.08
N ALA A 129 9.76 0.72 11.59
CA ALA A 129 9.46 -0.40 10.71
C ALA A 129 10.29 -0.33 9.42
N PHE A 130 10.36 0.84 8.80
CA PHE A 130 11.17 1.04 7.59
C PHE A 130 12.67 0.83 7.86
N MET A 131 13.21 1.37 8.95
CA MET A 131 14.62 1.14 9.32
C MET A 131 14.91 -0.33 9.60
N GLY A 132 14.02 -1.04 10.28
CA GLY A 132 14.15 -2.48 10.52
C GLY A 132 14.18 -3.27 9.22
N ALA A 133 13.29 -2.95 8.27
CA ALA A 133 13.26 -3.55 6.94
C ALA A 133 14.58 -3.33 6.17
N VAL A 134 15.08 -2.08 6.16
CA VAL A 134 16.33 -1.71 5.49
C VAL A 134 17.53 -2.39 6.14
N ALA A 135 17.60 -2.43 7.47
CA ALA A 135 18.66 -3.10 8.20
C ALA A 135 18.69 -4.61 7.87
N THR A 136 17.53 -5.27 7.85
CA THR A 136 17.45 -6.68 7.45
C THR A 136 17.91 -6.88 6.01
N LEU A 137 17.50 -6.03 5.07
CA LEU A 137 17.96 -6.12 3.68
C LEU A 137 19.50 -6.00 3.58
N VAL A 138 20.10 -5.05 4.30
CA VAL A 138 21.56 -4.88 4.34
C VAL A 138 22.25 -6.13 4.89
N VAL A 139 21.72 -6.71 5.98
CA VAL A 139 22.27 -7.93 6.59
C VAL A 139 22.17 -9.12 5.63
N VAL A 140 21.01 -9.34 5.01
CA VAL A 140 20.80 -10.44 4.04
C VAL A 140 21.73 -10.30 2.85
N MET A 141 21.89 -9.10 2.30
CA MET A 141 22.81 -8.84 1.19
C MET A 141 24.27 -9.08 1.59
N ALA A 142 24.68 -8.65 2.79
CA ALA A 142 26.02 -8.88 3.29
C ALA A 142 26.32 -10.39 3.45
N LEU A 143 25.39 -11.16 4.03
CA LEU A 143 25.53 -12.60 4.22
C LEU A 143 25.49 -13.38 2.89
N SER A 144 24.65 -12.95 1.96
CA SER A 144 24.53 -13.59 0.65
C SER A 144 25.77 -13.39 -0.25
N SER A 145 26.52 -12.30 -0.03
CA SER A 145 27.67 -11.89 -0.86
C SER A 145 28.95 -12.74 -0.73
N SER A 146 28.93 -13.90 -0.06
CA SER A 146 30.13 -14.73 0.09
C SER A 146 30.64 -15.26 -1.26
N GLY A 147 31.89 -14.90 -1.61
CA GLY A 147 32.55 -15.34 -2.84
C GLY A 147 32.36 -14.44 -4.08
N GLY A 148 31.81 -13.23 -3.93
CA GLY A 148 31.73 -12.23 -5.02
C GLY A 148 30.61 -12.44 -6.04
N SER A 149 29.77 -13.47 -5.85
CA SER A 149 28.54 -13.66 -6.64
C SER A 149 27.33 -13.82 -5.72
N VAL A 150 26.27 -13.06 -6.02
CA VAL A 150 24.99 -13.17 -5.32
C VAL A 150 24.18 -14.25 -6.04
N SER A 151 24.13 -15.45 -5.48
CA SER A 151 23.30 -16.53 -6.01
C SER A 151 21.89 -16.47 -5.41
N SER A 152 20.88 -16.78 -6.20
CA SER A 152 19.47 -16.85 -5.76
C SER A 152 19.29 -17.77 -4.54
N ASN A 153 20.04 -18.88 -4.49
CA ASN A 153 19.99 -19.81 -3.36
C ASN A 153 20.56 -19.21 -2.07
N ASN A 154 21.66 -18.47 -2.16
CA ASN A 154 22.28 -17.82 -1.01
C ASN A 154 21.38 -16.72 -0.46
N LEU A 155 20.64 -16.02 -1.32
CA LEU A 155 19.67 -14.99 -0.93
C LEU A 155 18.52 -15.59 -0.10
N ILE A 156 18.01 -16.76 -0.50
CA ILE A 156 16.91 -17.45 0.18
C ILE A 156 17.37 -18.09 1.50
N LEU A 157 18.60 -18.61 1.57
CA LEU A 157 19.15 -19.21 2.80
C LEU A 157 19.56 -18.18 3.86
N ALA A 158 19.87 -16.94 3.43
CA ALA A 158 20.27 -15.86 4.33
C ALA A 158 19.08 -15.09 4.93
N GLY A 159 17.92 -15.10 4.24
CA GLY A 159 16.65 -14.53 4.72
C GLY A 159 15.94 -15.44 5.70
#